data_AF-A0A543KTC2-F1
#
_entry.id   AF-A0A543KTC2-F1
#
_cell.length_a   1.000
_cell.length_b   1.000
_cell.length_c   1.000
_cell.angle_alpha   90.00
_cell.angle_beta   90.00
_cell.angle_gamma   90.00
#
_symmetry.space_group_name_H-M   'P 1'
#
loop_
_entity.id
_entity.type
_entity.pdbx_description
1 polymer ?
#
loop_
_entity_poly.entity_id
_entity_poly.type
_entity_poly.pdbx_seq_one_letter_code
_entity_poly.pdbx_strand_id
1 'polypeptide(L)'
;MLKQRTPLKRGNSQLKRTPFKRNGAPPSATVEKVCKPITLRDPSLFRLPRQIESACASIEISPRRENSALRDFARGQPCLLLVPGHCTGDKATTVGCHSNWSEHGKGKSRKADDHYMVWGCMGCHGWLDQGNARQNEKRAIFDDALVRQVAEYEKALKCTSLPKRFQQAVKWALEELASDRRLEDLEASAIGLGLLTPMHLPEGFKSPFQSRPPAA
;
A
#
# COMPACT_ATOMS: atom_id res chain seq x y z
N MET A 1 1.83 -50.98 40.74
CA MET A 1 2.10 -49.76 41.54
C MET A 1 2.30 -48.58 40.59
N LEU A 2 1.30 -47.70 40.43
CA LEU A 2 1.42 -46.51 39.57
C LEU A 2 2.20 -45.41 40.31
N LYS A 3 3.34 -44.97 39.75
CA LYS A 3 4.06 -43.79 40.21
C LYS A 3 3.25 -42.53 39.86
N GLN A 4 2.72 -41.84 40.87
CA GLN A 4 2.12 -40.53 40.67
C GLN A 4 3.21 -39.51 40.32
N ARG A 5 2.95 -38.71 39.27
CA ARG A 5 3.82 -37.58 38.88
C ARG A 5 3.52 -36.39 39.80
N THR A 6 4.55 -35.79 40.37
CA THR A 6 4.43 -34.57 41.18
C THR A 6 4.01 -33.37 40.32
N PRO A 7 3.15 -32.45 40.81
CA PRO A 7 2.76 -31.28 40.07
C PRO A 7 3.90 -30.24 40.05
N LEU A 8 4.16 -29.67 38.86
CA LEU A 8 5.11 -28.56 38.70
C LEU A 8 4.61 -27.32 39.46
N LYS A 9 5.44 -26.79 40.37
CA LYS A 9 5.19 -25.51 41.05
C LYS A 9 5.16 -24.38 40.01
N ARG A 10 4.04 -23.66 39.89
CA ARG A 10 3.99 -22.38 39.16
C ARG A 10 4.86 -21.37 39.91
N GLY A 11 6.03 -21.05 39.36
CA GLY A 11 6.83 -19.93 39.83
C GLY A 11 6.12 -18.61 39.51
N ASN A 12 6.03 -17.73 40.49
CA ASN A 12 5.61 -16.34 40.30
C ASN A 12 6.71 -15.54 39.60
N SER A 13 6.91 -15.76 38.29
CA SER A 13 7.75 -14.87 37.47
C SER A 13 6.89 -13.70 36.98
N GLN A 14 6.66 -12.72 37.86
CA GLN A 14 6.26 -11.38 37.43
C GLN A 14 7.42 -10.80 36.59
N LEU A 15 7.38 -11.01 35.28
CA LEU A 15 8.31 -10.40 34.33
C LEU A 15 8.09 -8.88 34.37
N LYS A 16 8.99 -8.16 35.04
CA LYS A 16 9.00 -6.70 35.03
C LYS A 16 9.27 -6.22 33.60
N ARG A 17 8.30 -5.54 32.99
CA ARG A 17 8.48 -4.84 31.72
C ARG A 17 9.45 -3.69 31.93
N THR A 18 10.61 -3.72 31.28
CA THR A 18 11.51 -2.57 31.23
C THR A 18 10.95 -1.54 30.22
N PRO A 19 11.12 -0.23 30.46
CA PRO A 19 10.68 0.79 29.51
C PRO A 19 11.51 0.73 28.22
N PHE A 20 10.87 0.90 27.08
CA PHE A 20 11.58 1.10 25.81
C PHE A 20 12.41 2.39 25.89
N LYS A 21 13.73 2.26 25.71
CA LYS A 21 14.64 3.40 25.58
C LYS A 21 14.23 4.19 24.34
N ARG A 22 13.75 5.43 24.50
CA ARG A 22 13.59 6.36 23.37
C ARG A 22 14.99 6.79 22.95
N ASN A 23 15.46 6.30 21.80
CA ASN A 23 16.61 6.91 21.16
C ASN A 23 16.21 8.31 20.68
N GLY A 24 17.09 9.28 20.92
CA GLY A 24 16.93 10.67 20.50
C GLY A 24 16.81 10.84 18.98
N ALA A 25 16.71 12.10 18.56
CA ALA A 25 16.42 12.55 17.20
C ALA A 25 17.08 11.70 16.09
N PRO A 26 16.36 11.45 14.97
CA PRO A 26 16.89 10.64 13.88
C PRO A 26 18.20 11.29 13.36
N PRO A 27 19.28 10.52 13.18
CA PRO A 27 20.44 11.02 12.45
C PRO A 27 20.00 11.39 11.04
N SER A 28 20.49 12.53 10.56
CA SER A 28 20.38 12.97 9.17
C SER A 28 20.72 11.78 8.26
N ALA A 29 19.83 11.48 7.32
CA ALA A 29 19.89 10.29 6.48
C ALA A 29 21.14 10.26 5.60
N THR A 30 22.26 9.76 6.13
CA THR A 30 23.33 9.20 5.32
C THR A 30 22.89 7.79 4.94
N VAL A 31 22.60 7.59 3.66
CA VAL A 31 22.18 6.32 3.07
C VAL A 31 23.29 5.28 3.28
N GLU A 32 23.19 4.46 4.34
CA GLU A 32 24.10 3.35 4.53
C GLU A 32 23.75 2.22 3.56
N LYS A 33 24.73 1.87 2.71
CA LYS A 33 24.67 0.76 1.75
C LYS A 33 24.54 -0.56 2.50
N VAL A 34 23.37 -1.20 2.45
CA VAL A 34 23.20 -2.55 3.02
C VAL A 34 23.38 -3.60 1.92
N CYS A 35 24.58 -4.18 1.84
CA CYS A 35 24.86 -5.34 0.99
C CYS A 35 24.41 -6.63 1.69
N LYS A 36 23.51 -7.41 1.07
CA LYS A 36 23.16 -8.77 1.54
C LYS A 36 23.66 -9.79 0.52
N PRO A 37 24.53 -10.74 0.89
CA PRO A 37 25.03 -11.75 -0.05
C PRO A 37 23.93 -12.76 -0.40
N ILE A 38 23.78 -13.06 -1.69
CA ILE A 38 22.90 -14.12 -2.21
C ILE A 38 23.78 -15.35 -2.47
N THR A 39 23.45 -16.50 -1.88
CA THR A 39 24.11 -17.78 -2.18
C THR A 39 23.25 -18.58 -3.16
N LEU A 40 23.72 -18.77 -4.39
CA LEU A 40 23.12 -19.71 -5.33
C LEU A 40 23.56 -21.13 -4.93
N ARG A 41 22.61 -22.03 -4.70
CA ARG A 41 22.89 -23.43 -4.33
C ARG A 41 22.60 -24.36 -5.51
N ASP A 42 23.62 -25.05 -5.99
CA ASP A 42 23.51 -26.16 -6.95
C ASP A 42 23.07 -27.44 -6.20
N PRO A 43 21.93 -28.05 -6.56
CA PRO A 43 21.42 -29.26 -5.89
C PRO A 43 22.32 -30.50 -6.02
N SER A 44 23.29 -30.54 -6.93
CA SER A 44 24.15 -31.70 -7.19
C SER A 44 25.35 -31.84 -6.23
N LEU A 45 25.64 -30.81 -5.41
CA LEU A 45 26.84 -30.72 -4.57
C LEU A 45 26.62 -31.07 -3.08
N PHE A 46 25.59 -31.82 -2.73
CA PHE A 46 25.30 -32.23 -1.33
C PHE A 46 26.29 -33.25 -0.72
N ARG A 47 27.52 -33.34 -1.23
CA ARG A 47 28.63 -34.00 -0.54
C ARG A 47 29.91 -33.21 -0.79
N LEU A 48 30.33 -32.47 0.25
CA LEU A 48 31.45 -31.51 0.35
C LEU A 48 31.29 -30.25 -0.53
N PRO A 49 30.87 -29.10 0.03
CA PRO A 49 30.80 -27.86 -0.74
C PRO A 49 32.23 -27.37 -0.98
N ARG A 50 32.78 -27.61 -2.18
CA ARG A 50 33.83 -26.73 -2.71
C ARG A 50 33.20 -25.34 -2.82
N GLN A 51 33.72 -24.36 -2.08
CA GLN A 51 33.32 -22.97 -2.23
C GLN A 51 33.64 -22.56 -3.66
N ILE A 52 32.62 -22.46 -4.51
CA ILE A 52 32.75 -21.76 -5.78
C ILE A 52 32.84 -20.28 -5.39
N GLU A 53 33.96 -19.64 -5.68
CA GLU A 53 34.15 -18.19 -5.58
C GLU A 53 33.27 -17.51 -6.64
N SER A 54 31.96 -17.55 -6.44
CA SER A 54 31.03 -16.81 -7.26
C SER A 54 31.09 -15.35 -6.84
N ALA A 55 31.34 -14.47 -7.81
CA ALA A 55 31.31 -13.03 -7.59
C ALA A 55 29.99 -12.64 -6.92
N CYS A 56 30.07 -12.05 -5.73
CA CYS A 56 28.91 -11.56 -5.00
C CYS A 56 28.28 -10.42 -5.79
N ALA A 57 27.32 -10.73 -6.67
CA ALA A 57 26.54 -9.72 -7.37
C ALA A 57 25.75 -8.92 -6.33
N SER A 58 26.16 -7.69 -6.11
CA SER A 58 25.49 -6.76 -5.19
C SER A 58 24.36 -6.09 -5.96
N ILE A 59 23.12 -6.39 -5.58
CA ILE A 59 21.93 -5.71 -6.13
C ILE A 59 21.67 -4.49 -5.25
N GLU A 60 21.68 -3.29 -5.85
CA GLU A 60 21.26 -2.07 -5.16
C GLU A 60 19.77 -2.15 -4.80
N ILE A 61 19.46 -2.13 -3.51
CA ILE A 61 18.09 -2.11 -3.03
C ILE A 61 17.71 -0.64 -2.86
N SER A 62 16.83 -0.13 -3.73
CA SER A 62 16.27 1.21 -3.57
C SER A 62 15.49 1.31 -2.25
N PRO A 63 15.63 2.44 -1.52
CA PRO A 63 14.87 2.65 -0.30
C PRO A 63 13.37 2.73 -0.62
N ARG A 64 12.55 2.34 0.36
CA ARG A 64 11.10 2.46 0.25
C ARG A 64 10.69 3.94 0.25
N ARG A 65 9.83 4.33 -0.67
CA ARG A 65 9.18 5.64 -0.70
C ARG A 65 8.07 5.66 0.34
N GLU A 66 8.29 6.41 1.42
CA GLU A 66 7.40 6.42 2.57
C GLU A 66 6.97 7.82 3.02
N ASN A 67 5.72 7.93 3.45
CA ASN A 67 5.09 9.16 3.91
C ASN A 67 4.16 8.85 5.09
N SER A 68 4.57 9.27 6.29
CA SER A 68 3.78 9.06 7.52
C SER A 68 2.48 9.87 7.52
N ALA A 69 2.50 11.10 7.01
CA ALA A 69 1.32 11.94 6.93
C ALA A 69 0.25 11.32 6.00
N LEU A 70 0.66 10.65 4.93
CA LEU A 70 -0.26 9.92 4.05
C LEU A 70 -0.93 8.74 4.77
N ARG A 71 -0.14 7.93 5.50
CA ARG A 71 -0.65 6.82 6.34
C ARG A 71 -1.59 7.31 7.43
N ASP A 72 -1.27 8.45 8.03
CA ASP A 72 -2.09 9.08 9.04
C ASP A 72 -3.40 9.63 8.46
N PHE A 73 -3.37 10.10 7.22
CA PHE A 73 -4.53 10.66 6.53
C PHE A 73 -5.62 9.63 6.29
N ALA A 74 -5.28 8.35 6.17
CA ALA A 74 -6.24 7.26 5.98
C ALA A 74 -7.18 7.03 7.18
N ARG A 75 -6.80 7.46 8.39
CA ARG A 75 -7.62 7.25 9.59
C ARG A 75 -8.91 8.06 9.53
N GLY A 76 -10.05 7.42 9.75
CA GLY A 76 -11.37 8.06 9.70
C GLY A 76 -11.92 8.27 8.28
N GLN A 77 -11.21 7.83 7.25
CA GLN A 77 -11.64 7.94 5.85
C GLN A 77 -12.62 6.82 5.48
N PRO A 78 -13.41 6.98 4.39
CA PRO A 78 -14.23 5.89 3.87
C PRO A 78 -13.36 4.73 3.34
N CYS A 79 -13.90 3.51 3.39
CA CYS A 79 -13.31 2.36 2.75
C CYS A 79 -13.50 2.45 1.23
N LEU A 80 -12.41 2.42 0.47
CA LEU A 80 -12.42 2.48 -1.00
C LEU A 80 -12.28 1.12 -1.67
N LEU A 81 -11.82 0.10 -0.92
CA LEU A 81 -11.75 -1.28 -1.37
C LEU A 81 -13.12 -1.89 -1.67
N LEU A 82 -14.14 -1.57 -0.85
CA LEU A 82 -15.54 -1.95 -1.09
C LEU A 82 -15.76 -3.44 -1.46
N VAL A 83 -14.97 -4.34 -0.87
CA VAL A 83 -15.03 -5.79 -1.18
C VAL A 83 -16.42 -6.33 -0.80
N PRO A 84 -17.17 -6.93 -1.73
CA PRO A 84 -18.48 -7.52 -1.44
C PRO A 84 -18.38 -8.61 -0.36
N GLY A 85 -19.27 -8.57 0.63
CA GLY A 85 -19.31 -9.54 1.73
C GLY A 85 -18.22 -9.37 2.80
N HIS A 86 -17.20 -8.52 2.58
CA HIS A 86 -16.12 -8.27 3.54
C HIS A 86 -16.08 -6.82 4.03
N CYS A 87 -16.60 -5.88 3.26
CA CYS A 87 -16.61 -4.47 3.63
C CYS A 87 -17.56 -4.23 4.81
N THR A 88 -17.01 -3.75 5.93
CA THR A 88 -17.80 -3.33 7.10
C THR A 88 -18.27 -1.88 7.00
N GLY A 89 -17.66 -1.08 6.11
CA GLY A 89 -17.94 0.36 5.97
C GLY A 89 -17.51 1.21 7.16
N ASP A 90 -16.90 0.62 8.19
CA ASP A 90 -16.55 1.31 9.43
C ASP A 90 -15.28 2.16 9.27
N LYS A 91 -15.49 3.49 9.21
CA LYS A 91 -14.44 4.51 9.09
C LYS A 91 -13.46 4.52 10.27
N ALA A 92 -13.88 4.08 11.45
CA ALA A 92 -13.02 4.03 12.63
C ALA A 92 -11.89 3.00 12.46
N THR A 93 -12.12 1.98 11.63
CA THR A 93 -11.14 0.93 11.34
C THR A 93 -10.29 1.19 10.11
N THR A 94 -10.54 2.28 9.38
CA THR A 94 -9.87 2.56 8.11
C THR A 94 -8.38 2.82 8.29
N VAL A 95 -7.58 2.13 7.50
CA VAL A 95 -6.12 2.28 7.42
C VAL A 95 -5.67 2.37 5.96
N GLY A 96 -4.42 2.79 5.74
CA GLY A 96 -3.78 2.70 4.43
C GLY A 96 -3.37 1.25 4.14
N CYS A 97 -4.12 0.57 3.29
CA CYS A 97 -3.84 -0.79 2.83
C CYS A 97 -2.88 -0.75 1.65
N HIS A 98 -1.65 -1.26 1.84
CA HIS A 98 -0.64 -1.32 0.80
C HIS A 98 -0.95 -2.38 -0.26
N SER A 99 -0.50 -2.13 -1.49
CA SER A 99 -0.47 -3.12 -2.56
C SER A 99 0.24 -4.43 -2.16
N ASN A 100 -0.24 -5.53 -2.72
CA ASN A 100 0.35 -6.86 -2.58
C ASN A 100 1.26 -7.30 -3.75
N TRP A 101 1.55 -6.44 -4.72
CA TRP A 101 2.35 -6.78 -5.91
C TRP A 101 3.77 -6.20 -5.88
N SER A 102 4.73 -6.97 -6.42
CA SER A 102 6.15 -6.62 -6.44
C SER A 102 6.46 -5.40 -7.31
N GLU A 103 5.68 -5.18 -8.37
CA GLU A 103 5.78 -4.00 -9.25
C GLU A 103 5.59 -2.68 -8.47
N HIS A 104 4.80 -2.70 -7.39
CA HIS A 104 4.57 -1.56 -6.50
C HIS A 104 5.63 -1.45 -5.37
N GLY A 105 6.74 -2.18 -5.48
CA GLY A 105 7.83 -2.19 -4.49
C GLY A 105 7.65 -3.19 -3.34
N LYS A 106 6.68 -4.11 -3.38
CA LYS A 106 6.59 -5.14 -2.33
C LYS A 106 7.75 -6.12 -2.42
N GLY A 107 8.32 -6.47 -1.27
CA GLY A 107 9.34 -7.51 -1.14
C GLY A 107 9.13 -8.39 0.10
N LYS A 108 9.93 -9.45 0.24
CA LYS A 108 9.80 -10.46 1.33
C LYS A 108 9.79 -9.88 2.75
N SER A 109 10.40 -8.71 2.96
CA SER A 109 10.42 -7.98 4.23
C SER A 109 10.12 -6.48 4.04
N ARG A 110 9.46 -6.11 2.93
CA ARG A 110 9.21 -4.73 2.54
C ARG A 110 7.76 -4.57 2.09
N LYS A 111 7.05 -3.61 2.69
CA LYS A 111 5.75 -3.17 2.19
C LYS A 111 5.95 -2.41 0.88
N ALA A 112 4.95 -2.47 -0.01
CA ALA A 112 4.87 -1.59 -1.17
C ALA A 112 5.04 -0.11 -0.76
N ASP A 113 5.40 0.73 -1.72
CA ASP A 113 5.57 2.17 -1.48
C ASP A 113 4.26 2.83 -1.04
N ASP A 114 4.37 3.90 -0.24
CA ASP A 114 3.20 4.51 0.41
C ASP A 114 2.21 5.15 -0.58
N HIS A 115 2.63 5.52 -1.79
CA HIS A 115 1.70 6.00 -2.83
C HIS A 115 0.89 4.87 -3.48
N TYR A 116 1.29 3.60 -3.32
CA TYR A 116 0.51 2.41 -3.65
C TYR A 116 -0.26 1.87 -2.43
N MET A 117 -1.02 2.75 -1.79
CA MET A 117 -1.95 2.37 -0.73
C MET A 117 -3.34 2.93 -1.00
N VAL A 118 -4.35 2.21 -0.53
CA VAL A 118 -5.76 2.63 -0.62
C VAL A 118 -6.40 2.59 0.77
N TRP A 119 -7.39 3.44 1.02
CA TRP A 119 -8.14 3.40 2.26
C TRP A 119 -9.01 2.13 2.34
N GLY A 120 -8.82 1.34 3.40
CA GLY A 120 -9.56 0.10 3.62
C GLY A 120 -9.96 -0.10 5.08
N CYS A 121 -11.21 -0.49 5.30
CA CYS A 121 -11.68 -0.95 6.61
C CYS A 121 -11.03 -2.29 7.00
N MET A 122 -11.13 -2.67 8.28
CA MET A 122 -10.55 -3.91 8.80
C MET A 122 -10.92 -5.16 7.98
N GLY A 123 -12.20 -5.29 7.58
CA GLY A 123 -12.68 -6.45 6.84
C GLY A 123 -12.07 -6.56 5.43
N CYS A 124 -12.07 -5.45 4.68
CA CYS A 124 -11.43 -5.40 3.36
C CYS A 124 -9.91 -5.58 3.45
N HIS A 125 -9.27 -5.00 4.47
CA HIS A 125 -7.84 -5.14 4.71
C HIS A 125 -7.45 -6.61 4.93
N GLY A 126 -8.19 -7.32 5.79
CA GLY A 126 -7.97 -8.74 6.03
C GLY A 126 -8.17 -9.59 4.77
N TRP A 127 -9.20 -9.30 3.97
CA TRP A 127 -9.43 -9.97 2.69
C TRP A 127 -8.28 -9.76 1.70
N LEU A 128 -7.80 -8.52 1.55
CA LEU A 128 -6.73 -8.18 0.62
C LEU A 128 -5.43 -8.90 1.01
N ASP A 129 -5.04 -8.84 2.28
CA ASP A 129 -3.75 -9.36 2.76
C ASP A 129 -3.74 -10.88 2.96
N GLN A 130 -4.82 -11.44 3.51
CA GLN A 130 -4.84 -12.83 4.00
C GLN A 130 -5.96 -13.67 3.41
N GLY A 131 -6.92 -13.06 2.70
CA GLY A 131 -8.05 -13.79 2.11
C GLY A 131 -7.64 -14.79 1.04
N ASN A 132 -8.47 -15.81 0.83
CA ASN A 132 -8.22 -16.91 -0.12
C ASN A 132 -8.67 -16.60 -1.57
N ALA A 133 -9.08 -15.36 -1.84
CA ALA A 133 -9.44 -14.92 -3.19
C ALA A 133 -8.26 -15.03 -4.16
N ARG A 134 -8.56 -15.20 -5.45
CA ARG A 134 -7.52 -15.31 -6.48
C ARG A 134 -6.74 -13.99 -6.58
N GLN A 135 -5.46 -14.08 -6.92
CA GLN A 135 -4.60 -12.89 -6.98
C GLN A 135 -5.05 -11.85 -8.01
N ASN A 136 -5.62 -12.30 -9.13
CA ASN A 136 -6.17 -11.42 -10.15
C ASN A 136 -7.44 -10.69 -9.67
N GLU A 137 -8.29 -11.35 -8.89
CA GLU A 137 -9.48 -10.74 -8.28
C GLU A 137 -9.09 -9.67 -7.26
N LYS A 138 -8.12 -9.98 -6.40
CA LYS A 138 -7.52 -8.99 -5.47
C LYS A 138 -6.92 -7.81 -6.20
N ARG A 139 -6.25 -8.06 -7.34
CA ARG A 139 -5.64 -7.02 -8.17
C ARG A 139 -6.70 -6.10 -8.76
N ALA A 140 -7.73 -6.66 -9.39
CA ALA A 140 -8.82 -5.88 -9.96
C ALA A 140 -9.49 -4.98 -8.91
N ILE A 141 -9.84 -5.52 -7.74
CA ILE A 141 -10.44 -4.73 -6.65
C ILE A 141 -9.48 -3.64 -6.14
N PHE A 142 -8.18 -3.94 -6.03
CA PHE A 142 -7.20 -2.95 -5.61
C PHE A 142 -7.03 -1.83 -6.64
N ASP A 143 -6.98 -2.16 -7.92
CA ASP A 143 -6.86 -1.19 -9.01
C ASP A 143 -8.09 -0.28 -9.06
N ASP A 144 -9.30 -0.85 -8.94
CA ASP A 144 -10.54 -0.08 -8.79
C ASP A 144 -10.50 0.85 -7.57
N ALA A 145 -9.98 0.37 -6.45
CA ALA A 145 -9.83 1.16 -5.24
C ALA A 145 -8.79 2.27 -5.40
N LEU A 146 -7.73 2.04 -6.18
CA LEU A 146 -6.70 3.02 -6.47
C LEU A 146 -7.23 4.15 -7.36
N VAL A 147 -8.09 3.83 -8.34
CA VAL A 147 -8.84 4.85 -9.11
C VAL A 147 -9.68 5.73 -8.17
N ARG A 148 -10.45 5.11 -7.26
CA ARG A 148 -11.24 5.85 -6.27
C ARG A 148 -10.34 6.69 -5.35
N GLN A 149 -9.17 6.16 -4.97
CA GLN A 149 -8.22 6.83 -4.10
C GLN A 149 -7.66 8.11 -4.73
N VAL A 150 -7.30 8.07 -6.01
CA VAL A 150 -6.87 9.25 -6.77
C VAL A 150 -7.98 10.29 -6.82
N ALA A 151 -9.22 9.88 -7.13
CA ALA A 151 -10.36 10.79 -7.14
C ALA A 151 -10.61 11.44 -5.76
N GLU A 152 -10.49 10.69 -4.67
CA GLU A 152 -10.61 11.25 -3.30
C GLU A 152 -9.45 12.18 -2.94
N TYR A 153 -8.24 11.90 -3.40
CA TYR A 153 -7.09 12.79 -3.24
C TYR A 153 -7.29 14.13 -3.96
N GLU A 154 -7.75 14.11 -5.21
CA GLU A 154 -8.07 15.34 -5.93
C GLU A 154 -9.18 16.14 -5.26
N LYS A 155 -10.25 15.46 -4.79
CA LYS A 155 -11.31 16.10 -4.01
C LYS A 155 -10.75 16.74 -2.74
N ALA A 156 -9.88 16.04 -2.02
CA ALA A 156 -9.26 16.54 -0.81
C ALA A 156 -8.40 17.79 -1.05
N LEU A 157 -7.70 17.88 -2.19
CA LEU A 157 -6.93 19.07 -2.57
C LEU A 157 -7.81 20.28 -2.94
N LYS A 158 -9.04 20.05 -3.41
CA LYS A 158 -10.03 21.12 -3.66
C LYS A 158 -10.63 21.67 -2.36
N CYS A 159 -10.61 20.89 -1.27
CA CYS A 159 -11.09 21.33 0.04
C CYS A 159 -10.08 22.27 0.71
N THR A 160 -10.48 23.53 0.92
CA THR A 160 -9.66 24.56 1.59
C THR A 160 -9.41 24.27 3.07
N SER A 161 -10.20 23.39 3.70
CA SER A 161 -10.09 23.01 5.11
C SER A 161 -9.04 21.93 5.40
N LEU A 162 -8.41 21.33 4.38
CA LEU A 162 -7.44 20.26 4.57
C LEU A 162 -6.15 20.82 5.21
N PRO A 163 -5.62 20.25 6.32
CA PRO A 163 -4.35 20.68 6.90
C PRO A 163 -3.19 20.59 5.89
N LYS A 164 -2.27 21.58 5.92
CA LYS A 164 -1.12 21.65 4.99
C LYS A 164 -0.29 20.36 4.93
N ARG A 165 -0.09 19.69 6.07
CA ARG A 165 0.64 18.41 6.14
C ARG A 165 0.02 17.32 5.25
N PHE A 166 -1.32 17.28 5.18
CA PHE A 166 -2.04 16.30 4.37
C PHE A 166 -2.13 16.75 2.92
N GLN A 167 -2.27 18.06 2.67
CA GLN A 167 -2.18 18.60 1.31
C GLN A 167 -0.83 18.22 0.66
N GLN A 168 0.28 18.43 1.36
CA GLN A 168 1.62 18.07 0.87
C GLN A 168 1.77 16.56 0.66
N ALA A 169 1.27 15.74 1.59
CA ALA A 169 1.31 14.29 1.46
C ALA A 169 0.52 13.76 0.26
N VAL A 170 -0.67 14.33 0.02
CA VAL A 170 -1.52 13.96 -1.12
C VAL A 170 -0.89 14.39 -2.44
N LYS A 171 -0.34 15.62 -2.52
CA LYS A 171 0.40 16.07 -3.71
C LYS A 171 1.57 15.15 -4.03
N TRP A 172 2.37 14.83 -3.02
CA TRP A 172 3.47 13.87 -3.16
C TRP A 172 2.98 12.52 -3.70
N ALA A 173 1.89 11.96 -3.17
CA ALA A 173 1.37 10.68 -3.63
C ALA A 173 0.94 10.70 -5.12
N LEU A 174 0.32 11.79 -5.57
CA LEU A 174 -0.07 11.97 -6.97
C LEU A 174 1.15 12.14 -7.88
N GLU A 175 2.16 12.90 -7.44
CA GLU A 175 3.43 13.08 -8.18
C GLU A 175 4.17 11.74 -8.34
N GLU A 176 4.20 10.90 -7.31
CA GLU A 176 4.83 9.57 -7.36
C GLU A 176 4.07 8.61 -8.30
N LEU A 177 2.73 8.62 -8.26
CA LEU A 177 1.91 7.83 -9.19
C LEU A 177 2.07 8.30 -10.64
N ALA A 178 2.32 9.59 -10.86
CA ALA A 178 2.58 10.15 -12.18
C ALA A 178 3.97 9.76 -12.69
N SER A 179 4.97 9.82 -11.80
CA SER A 179 6.34 9.38 -12.07
C SER A 179 6.40 7.90 -12.48
N ASP A 180 5.61 7.04 -11.81
CA ASP A 180 5.50 5.62 -12.16
C ASP A 180 4.62 5.37 -13.40
N ARG A 181 4.08 6.42 -14.06
CA ARG A 181 3.11 6.37 -15.18
C ARG A 181 1.79 5.65 -14.88
N ARG A 182 1.53 5.33 -13.61
CA ARG A 182 0.33 4.59 -13.20
C ARG A 182 -0.95 5.41 -13.36
N LEU A 183 -0.87 6.73 -13.23
CA LEU A 183 -2.03 7.63 -13.42
C LEU A 183 -2.67 7.48 -14.81
N GLU A 184 -1.87 7.39 -15.88
CA GLU A 184 -2.36 7.18 -17.26
C GLU A 184 -3.12 5.85 -17.39
N ASP A 185 -2.57 4.77 -16.84
CA ASP A 185 -3.19 3.44 -16.85
C ASP A 185 -4.49 3.38 -16.02
N LEU A 186 -4.53 4.11 -14.90
CA LEU A 186 -5.70 4.22 -14.04
C LEU A 186 -6.82 5.04 -14.70
N GLU A 187 -6.50 6.12 -15.39
CA GLU A 187 -7.48 6.91 -16.15
C GLU A 187 -8.16 6.08 -17.25
N ALA A 188 -7.38 5.31 -18.01
CA ALA A 188 -7.92 4.39 -19.01
C ALA A 188 -8.88 3.35 -18.40
N SER A 189 -8.51 2.80 -17.23
CA SER A 189 -9.33 1.85 -16.48
C SER A 189 -10.60 2.50 -15.92
N ALA A 190 -10.51 3.72 -15.42
CA ALA A 190 -11.62 4.49 -14.86
C ALA A 190 -12.68 4.84 -15.91
N ILE A 191 -12.27 5.14 -17.15
CA ILE A 191 -13.17 5.32 -18.29
C ILE A 191 -13.91 4.02 -18.60
N GLY A 192 -13.22 2.88 -18.60
CA GLY A 192 -13.82 1.56 -18.81
C GLY A 192 -14.85 1.17 -17.74
N LEU A 193 -14.66 1.63 -16.50
CA LEU A 193 -15.57 1.39 -15.37
C LEU A 193 -16.69 2.43 -15.24
N GLY A 194 -16.71 3.46 -16.10
CA GLY A 194 -17.69 4.56 -16.03
C GLY A 194 -17.54 5.47 -14.80
N LEU A 195 -16.38 5.43 -14.11
CA LEU A 195 -16.10 6.24 -12.92
C LEU A 195 -15.58 7.63 -13.28
N LEU A 196 -15.02 7.79 -14.48
CA LEU A 196 -14.68 9.07 -15.08
C LEU A 196 -15.38 9.17 -16.45
N THR A 197 -16.06 10.28 -16.71
CA THR A 197 -16.40 10.64 -18.09
C THR A 197 -15.10 10.92 -18.84
N PRO A 198 -14.91 10.38 -20.06
CA PRO A 198 -13.74 10.72 -20.85
C PRO A 198 -13.68 12.24 -21.01
N MET A 199 -12.57 12.83 -20.56
CA MET A 199 -12.27 14.26 -20.70
C MET A 199 -12.20 14.70 -22.18
N HIS A 200 -12.14 13.76 -23.11
CA HIS A 200 -12.46 13.98 -24.51
C HIS A 200 -13.90 13.55 -24.78
N LEU A 201 -14.77 14.54 -25.03
CA LEU A 201 -15.91 14.30 -25.90
C LEU A 201 -15.36 13.66 -27.19
N PRO A 202 -15.92 12.54 -27.68
CA PRO A 202 -15.55 12.05 -29.00
C PRO A 202 -15.76 13.18 -30.01
N GLU A 203 -14.84 13.34 -30.96
CA GLU A 203 -15.01 14.27 -32.08
C GLU A 203 -16.36 13.97 -32.75
N GLY A 204 -17.37 14.81 -32.47
CA GLY A 204 -18.74 14.61 -32.93
C GLY A 204 -19.84 14.56 -31.86
N PHE A 205 -19.53 14.61 -30.55
CA PHE A 205 -20.59 14.73 -29.54
C PHE A 205 -21.28 16.10 -29.62
N LYS A 206 -22.52 16.12 -30.11
CA LYS A 206 -23.40 17.28 -30.08
C LYS A 206 -24.20 17.25 -28.78
N SER A 207 -24.02 18.27 -27.93
CA SER A 207 -24.80 18.46 -26.71
C SER A 207 -26.31 18.39 -27.01
N PRO A 208 -27.11 17.60 -26.26
CA PRO A 208 -28.56 17.60 -26.40
C PRO A 208 -29.20 18.91 -25.88
N PHE A 209 -28.45 19.71 -25.13
CA PHE A 209 -28.82 21.08 -24.80
C PHE A 209 -28.32 21.99 -25.92
N GLN A 210 -29.18 22.29 -26.88
CA GLN A 210 -28.95 23.41 -27.80
C GLN A 210 -28.96 24.69 -26.97
N SER A 211 -27.87 25.45 -27.04
CA SER A 211 -27.80 26.78 -26.44
C SER A 211 -28.94 27.63 -27.01
N ARG A 212 -29.90 27.98 -26.16
CA ARG A 212 -30.95 28.94 -26.51
C ARG A 212 -30.27 30.25 -26.92
N PRO A 213 -30.55 30.82 -28.12
CA PRO A 213 -29.94 32.08 -28.51
C PRO A 213 -30.36 33.18 -27.54
N PRO A 214 -29.48 34.17 -27.27
CA PRO A 214 -29.83 35.29 -26.42
C PRO A 214 -31.00 36.06 -27.04
N ALA A 215 -32.00 36.39 -26.22
CA ALA A 215 -33.12 37.22 -26.64
C ALA A 215 -32.60 38.62 -27.03
N ALA A 216 -33.00 39.09 -28.20
CA ALA A 216 -32.80 40.45 -28.68
C ALA A 216 -33.73 41.44 -27.98
#